data_AF-M0DRE9-F1
#
_entry.id   AF-M0DRE9-F1
#
_cell.length_a   1.000
_cell.length_b   1.000
_cell.length_c   1.000
_cell.angle_alpha   90.00
_cell.angle_beta   90.00
_cell.angle_gamma   90.00
#
_symmetry.space_group_name_H-M   'P 1'
#
loop_
_entity.id
_entity.type
_entity.pdbx_description
1 polymer ?
#
loop_
_entity_poly.entity_id
_entity_poly.type
_entity_poly.pdbx_seq_one_letter_code
_entity_poly.pdbx_strand_id
1 'polypeptide(L)'
;MVSTAAVKRALSALARRTDTATRPSVAVIDEAEAARSDLRRAAGFVDADGLDRLDEAIAAAERAADEDAAERGRDARAAFRRFREAADGGARPPGDAGDESGR
;
A
#
# COMPACT_ATOMS: atom_id res chain seq x y z
N MET A 1 -49.06 15.64 -11.52
CA MET A 1 -47.98 16.59 -11.85
C MET A 1 -47.08 16.71 -10.62
N VAL A 2 -45.80 16.39 -10.71
CA VAL A 2 -44.89 16.46 -9.55
C VAL A 2 -44.68 17.92 -9.16
N SER A 3 -44.86 18.27 -7.89
CA SER A 3 -44.67 19.65 -7.45
C SER A 3 -43.18 20.01 -7.41
N THR A 4 -42.84 21.26 -7.72
CA THR A 4 -41.46 21.76 -7.62
C THR A 4 -40.89 21.55 -6.22
N ALA A 5 -41.73 21.57 -5.18
CA ALA A 5 -41.31 21.27 -3.81
C ALA A 5 -40.87 19.81 -3.63
N ALA A 6 -41.60 18.85 -4.21
CA ALA A 6 -41.22 17.44 -4.20
C ALA A 6 -39.89 17.21 -4.95
N VAL A 7 -39.71 17.88 -6.10
CA VAL A 7 -38.45 17.86 -6.86
C VAL A 7 -37.30 18.44 -6.03
N LYS A 8 -37.49 19.61 -5.40
CA LYS A 8 -36.47 20.23 -4.54
C LYS A 8 -36.08 19.33 -3.36
N ARG A 9 -37.05 18.64 -2.76
CA ARG A 9 -36.80 17.71 -1.64
C ARG A 9 -36.04 16.48 -2.10
N ALA A 10 -36.40 15.91 -3.24
CA ALA A 10 -35.72 14.75 -3.83
C ALA A 10 -34.27 15.10 -4.22
N LEU A 11 -34.06 16.25 -4.87
CA LEU A 11 -32.72 16.72 -5.23
C LEU A 11 -31.86 17.03 -3.99
N SER A 12 -32.42 17.65 -2.95
CA SER A 12 -31.72 17.88 -1.68
C SER A 12 -31.33 16.57 -0.98
N ALA A 13 -32.21 15.58 -1.00
CA ALA A 13 -31.94 14.26 -0.44
C ALA A 13 -30.87 13.51 -1.25
N LEU A 14 -30.90 13.64 -2.58
CA LEU A 14 -29.90 13.04 -3.46
C LEU A 14 -28.50 13.67 -3.24
N ALA A 15 -28.41 15.00 -3.16
CA ALA A 15 -27.16 15.69 -2.89
C ALA A 15 -26.54 15.29 -1.54
N ARG A 16 -27.36 15.21 -0.47
CA ARG A 16 -26.91 14.73 0.84
C ARG A 16 -26.45 13.27 0.80
N ARG A 17 -27.13 12.42 0.02
CA ARG A 17 -26.76 11.01 -0.14
C ARG A 17 -25.42 10.86 -0.86
N THR A 18 -25.16 11.67 -1.88
CA THR A 18 -23.86 11.71 -2.59
C THR A 18 -22.74 12.25 -1.69
N ASP A 19 -23.03 13.18 -0.77
CA ASP A 19 -22.07 13.61 0.25
C ASP A 19 -21.75 12.50 1.29
N THR A 20 -22.69 11.60 1.57
CA THR A 20 -22.52 10.47 2.52
C THR A 20 -22.01 9.18 1.89
N ALA A 21 -22.07 9.04 0.57
CA ALA A 21 -21.37 7.99 -0.16
C ALA A 21 -19.93 8.47 -0.29
N THR A 22 -19.05 7.99 0.61
CA THR A 22 -17.65 8.40 0.78
C THR A 22 -17.06 9.03 -0.47
N ARG A 23 -16.78 10.34 -0.42
CA ARG A 23 -16.22 11.08 -1.57
C ARG A 23 -15.02 10.30 -2.13
N PRO A 24 -14.86 10.15 -3.45
CA PRO A 24 -13.78 9.33 -4.03
C PRO A 24 -12.39 9.65 -3.49
N SER A 25 -12.12 10.92 -3.17
CA SER A 25 -10.86 11.34 -2.54
C SER A 25 -10.66 10.76 -1.13
N VAL A 26 -11.72 10.66 -0.33
CA VAL A 26 -11.68 10.09 1.02
C VAL A 26 -11.43 8.59 0.94
N ALA A 27 -12.05 7.89 -0.01
CA ALA A 27 -11.81 6.45 -0.20
C ALA A 27 -10.34 6.14 -0.55
N VAL A 28 -9.71 6.94 -1.42
CA VAL A 28 -8.28 6.80 -1.75
C VAL A 28 -7.39 7.12 -0.54
N ILE A 29 -7.75 8.12 0.28
CA ILE A 29 -7.02 8.44 1.50
C ILE A 29 -7.12 7.29 2.52
N ASP A 30 -8.32 6.72 2.69
CA ASP A 30 -8.55 5.59 3.59
C ASP A 30 -7.75 4.35 3.14
N GLU A 31 -7.71 4.09 1.83
CA GLU A 31 -6.87 3.03 1.25
C GLU A 31 -5.37 3.27 1.51
N ALA A 32 -4.91 4.52 1.35
CA ALA A 32 -3.52 4.88 1.63
C ALA A 32 -3.17 4.73 3.12
N GLU A 33 -4.09 5.07 4.04
CA GLU A 33 -3.87 4.90 5.48
C GLU A 33 -3.83 3.40 5.85
N ALA A 34 -4.67 2.57 5.24
CA ALA A 34 -4.64 1.12 5.39
C ALA A 34 -3.30 0.54 4.91
N ALA A 35 -2.87 0.90 3.70
CA ALA A 35 -1.58 0.49 3.14
C ALA A 35 -0.42 0.93 4.04
N ARG A 36 -0.45 2.17 4.57
CA ARG A 36 0.55 2.68 5.51
C ARG A 36 0.60 1.87 6.81
N SER A 37 -0.55 1.45 7.33
CA SER A 37 -0.62 0.59 8.52
C SER A 37 0.03 -0.77 8.26
N ASP A 38 -0.23 -1.38 7.09
CA ASP A 38 0.40 -2.64 6.68
C ASP A 38 1.91 -2.49 6.51
N LEU A 39 2.38 -1.38 5.92
CA LEU A 39 3.81 -1.07 5.82
C LEU A 39 4.46 -0.92 7.20
N ARG A 40 3.81 -0.26 8.16
CA ARG A 40 4.31 -0.17 9.54
C ARG A 40 4.44 -1.54 10.18
N ARG A 41 3.46 -2.43 9.94
CA ARG A 41 3.50 -3.81 10.43
C ARG A 41 4.64 -4.59 9.78
N ALA A 42 4.83 -4.44 8.47
CA ALA A 42 5.91 -5.07 7.72
C ALA A 42 7.30 -4.59 8.21
N ALA A 43 7.46 -3.29 8.46
CA ALA A 43 8.68 -2.74 9.05
C ALA A 43 8.96 -3.34 10.43
N GLY A 44 7.95 -3.41 11.31
CA GLY A 44 8.10 -4.03 12.62
C GLY A 44 8.45 -5.53 12.56
N PHE A 45 8.01 -6.25 11.52
CA PHE A 45 8.43 -7.63 11.29
C PHE A 45 9.93 -7.70 10.94
N VAL A 46 10.41 -6.83 10.05
CA VAL A 46 11.82 -6.76 9.66
C VAL A 46 12.70 -6.34 10.84
N ASP A 47 12.29 -5.34 11.61
CA ASP A 47 13.02 -4.85 12.80
C ASP A 47 13.16 -5.92 13.89
N ALA A 48 12.26 -6.90 13.92
CA ALA A 48 12.29 -8.03 14.84
C ALA A 48 12.97 -9.27 14.24
N ASP A 49 13.99 -9.08 13.40
CA ASP A 49 14.75 -10.13 12.69
C ASP A 49 13.84 -11.08 11.89
N GLY A 50 12.70 -10.59 11.41
CA GLY A 50 11.68 -11.43 10.80
C GLY A 50 12.12 -12.07 9.49
N LEU A 51 13.03 -11.44 8.74
CA LEU A 51 13.52 -12.00 7.48
C LEU A 51 14.39 -13.23 7.70
N ASP A 52 15.27 -13.21 8.70
CA ASP A 52 16.10 -14.37 9.04
C ASP A 52 15.22 -15.53 9.55
N ARG A 53 14.26 -15.21 10.42
CA ARG A 53 13.25 -16.19 10.89
C ARG A 53 12.39 -16.75 9.76
N LEU A 54 12.08 -15.95 8.74
CA LEU A 54 11.35 -16.39 7.55
C LEU A 54 12.20 -17.34 6.71
N ASP A 55 13.48 -17.03 6.50
CA ASP A 55 14.41 -17.88 5.75
C ASP A 55 14.59 -19.24 6.47
N GLU A 56 14.67 -19.25 7.81
CA GLU A 56 14.67 -20.48 8.61
C GLU A 56 13.37 -21.28 8.48
N ALA A 57 12.21 -20.61 8.51
CA ALA A 57 10.90 -21.24 8.39
C ALA A 57 10.70 -21.88 7.00
N ILE A 58 11.17 -21.24 5.93
CA ILE A 58 11.16 -21.80 4.57
C ILE A 58 12.00 -23.08 4.55
N ALA A 59 13.24 -23.03 5.05
CA ALA A 59 14.10 -24.20 5.09
C ALA A 59 13.54 -25.34 5.96
N ALA A 60 12.76 -25.03 7.00
CA ALA A 60 12.04 -26.02 7.80
C ALA A 60 10.88 -26.66 7.02
N ALA A 61 10.10 -25.88 6.29
CA ALA A 61 9.02 -26.37 5.43
C ALA A 61 9.55 -27.28 4.32
N GLU A 62 10.65 -26.90 3.67
CA GLU A 62 11.31 -27.72 2.65
C GLU A 62 11.78 -29.07 3.21
N ARG A 63 12.39 -29.07 4.40
CA ARG A 63 12.79 -30.31 5.09
C ARG A 63 11.59 -31.18 5.49
N ALA A 64 10.44 -30.57 5.75
CA ALA A 64 9.19 -31.27 6.05
C ALA A 64 8.44 -31.74 4.79
N ALA A 65 8.94 -31.44 3.59
CA ALA A 65 8.24 -31.62 2.32
C ALA A 65 6.87 -30.91 2.26
N ASP A 66 6.71 -29.81 3.00
CA ASP A 66 5.54 -28.93 2.92
C ASP A 66 5.79 -27.84 1.86
N GLU A 67 5.55 -28.22 0.61
CA GLU A 67 5.86 -27.38 -0.54
C GLU A 67 4.97 -26.13 -0.61
N ASP A 68 3.70 -26.22 -0.21
CA ASP A 68 2.78 -25.09 -0.15
C ASP A 68 3.26 -24.03 0.86
N ALA A 69 3.75 -24.44 2.03
CA ALA A 69 4.31 -23.51 3.00
C ALA A 69 5.63 -22.89 2.52
N ALA A 70 6.51 -23.70 1.91
CA ALA A 70 7.76 -23.21 1.34
C ALA A 70 7.53 -22.19 0.22
N GLU A 71 6.57 -22.44 -0.68
CA GLU A 71 6.20 -21.51 -1.75
C GLU A 71 5.66 -20.20 -1.22
N ARG A 72 4.68 -20.24 -0.30
CA ARG A 72 4.16 -19.02 0.34
C ARG A 72 5.26 -18.22 1.04
N GLY A 73 6.21 -18.89 1.69
CA GLY A 73 7.34 -18.24 2.33
C GLY A 73 8.27 -17.55 1.31
N ARG A 74 8.59 -18.23 0.21
CA ARG A 74 9.39 -17.67 -0.89
C ARG A 74 8.72 -16.45 -1.53
N ASP A 75 7.41 -16.50 -1.72
CA ASP A 75 6.63 -15.37 -2.23
C ASP A 75 6.67 -14.17 -1.28
N ALA A 76 6.47 -14.42 0.01
CA ALA A 76 6.61 -13.39 1.04
C ALA A 76 8.03 -12.77 1.03
N ARG A 77 9.06 -13.61 0.93
CA ARG A 77 10.46 -13.18 0.87
C ARG A 77 10.74 -12.31 -0.36
N ALA A 78 10.18 -12.69 -1.51
CA ALA A 78 10.28 -11.92 -2.75
C ALA A 78 9.58 -10.56 -2.64
N ALA A 79 8.43 -10.49 -1.98
CA ALA A 79 7.72 -9.23 -1.74
C ALA A 79 8.56 -8.26 -0.89
N PHE A 80 9.16 -8.73 0.21
CA PHE A 80 10.07 -7.91 1.02
C PHE A 80 11.28 -7.42 0.22
N ARG A 81 11.84 -8.25 -0.66
CA ARG A 81 12.94 -7.84 -1.55
C ARG A 81 12.53 -6.70 -2.47
N ARG A 82 11.35 -6.80 -3.11
CA ARG A 82 10.82 -5.74 -3.98
C ARG A 82 10.55 -4.44 -3.22
N PHE A 83 10.06 -4.51 -1.98
CA PHE A 83 9.87 -3.32 -1.16
C PHE A 83 11.19 -2.62 -0.84
N ARG A 84 12.25 -3.38 -0.55
CA ARG A 84 13.59 -2.83 -0.34
C ARG A 84 14.13 -2.17 -1.62
N GLU A 85 14.03 -2.85 -2.76
CA GLU A 85 14.44 -2.31 -4.07
C GLU A 85 13.70 -1.00 -4.38
N ALA A 86 12.41 -0.91 -4.07
CA ALA A 86 11.62 0.31 -4.25
C ALA A 86 12.06 1.44 -3.31
N ALA A 87 12.37 1.14 -2.05
CA ALA A 87 12.87 2.11 -1.08
C ALA A 87 14.26 2.65 -1.47
N ASP A 88 15.16 1.78 -1.93
CA ASP A 88 16.50 2.14 -2.37
C ASP A 88 16.49 2.92 -3.71
N GLY A 89 15.58 2.57 -4.63
CA GLY A 89 15.42 3.22 -5.94
C GLY A 89 14.86 4.65 -5.88
N GLY A 90 14.18 5.03 -4.78
CA GLY A 90 13.72 6.40 -4.53
C GLY A 90 14.77 7.34 -3.96
N ALA A 91 15.93 6.82 -3.53
CA ALA A 91 16.97 7.58 -2.83
C ALA A 91 17.96 8.31 -3.76
N ARG A 92 17.75 8.30 -5.08
CA ARG A 92 18.58 9.11 -6.00
C ARG A 92 17.98 10.51 -6.12
N PRO A 93 18.49 11.54 -5.39
CA PRO A 93 18.12 12.91 -5.69
C PRO A 93 18.46 13.21 -7.15
N PRO A 94 17.64 13.99 -7.88
CA PRO A 94 18.05 14.54 -9.16
C PRO A 94 19.25 15.45 -8.89
N GLY A 95 20.45 14.90 -9.04
CA GLY A 95 21.69 15.65 -8.97
C GLY A 95 21.76 16.61 -10.14
N ASP A 96 21.45 17.87 -9.85
CA ASP A 96 22.35 19.00 -10.11
C ASP A 96 23.24 18.84 -11.34
N ALA A 97 22.64 18.97 -12.52
CA ALA A 97 23.35 19.42 -13.70
C ALA A 97 23.33 20.95 -13.69
N GLY A 98 24.05 21.55 -12.74
CA GLY A 98 24.49 22.93 -12.82
C GLY A 98 25.43 23.06 -14.02
N ASP A 99 24.86 23.38 -15.17
CA ASP A 99 25.59 23.85 -16.33
C ASP A 99 26.20 25.22 -15.98
N GLU A 100 27.47 25.21 -15.57
CA GLU A 100 28.36 26.38 -15.56
C GLU A 100 28.58 26.86 -17.01
N SER A 101 27.54 27.40 -17.63
CA SER A 101 27.65 28.21 -18.84
C SER A 101 27.65 29.68 -18.45
N GLY A 102 28.85 30.17 -18.13
CA GLY A 102 29.13 31.58 -17.84
C GLY A 102 30.60 31.89 -18.05
N ARG A 103 31.07 31.75 -19.29
CA ARG A 103 32.29 32.41 -19.78
C ARG A 103 31.93 33.66 -20.54
#